data_AF-R0I780-F1
#
_entry.id   AF-R0I780-F1
#
_cell.length_a   1.000
_cell.length_b   1.000
_cell.length_c   1.000
_cell.angle_alpha   90.00
_cell.angle_beta   90.00
_cell.angle_gamma   90.00
#
_symmetry.space_group_name_H-M   'P 1'
#
loop_
_entity.id
_entity.type
_entity.pdbx_description
1 polymer ?
#
loop_
_entity_poly.entity_id
_entity_poly.type
_entity_poly.pdbx_seq_one_letter_code
_entity_poly.pdbx_strand_id
1 'polypeptide(L)'
;EVKTLWDTCLVKITPKCALNIIAVVFGNGTLSDLCCRDLVKEGKLCHDTLIKYIADRPSLIAHETEYLKKRDEVWNHCVSISKTL
;
A
#
# COMPACT_ATOMS: atom_id res chain seq x y z
N GLU A 1 7.77 1.07 18.03
CA GLU A 1 6.76 2.15 18.17
C GLU A 1 6.28 2.55 16.78
N VAL A 2 5.05 3.01 16.61
CA VAL A 2 4.55 3.43 15.28
C VAL A 2 5.48 4.48 14.65
N LYS A 3 6.06 5.39 15.46
CA LYS A 3 7.07 6.39 15.05
C LYS A 3 8.23 5.83 14.22
N THR A 4 8.91 4.78 14.68
CA THR A 4 10.04 4.17 13.97
C THR A 4 9.65 3.59 12.60
N LEU A 5 8.37 3.25 12.42
CA LEU A 5 7.86 2.68 11.19
C LEU A 5 7.53 3.75 10.14
N TRP A 6 7.03 4.93 10.55
CA TRP A 6 6.89 6.08 9.63
C TRP A 6 8.25 6.53 9.09
N ASP A 7 9.27 6.56 9.95
CA ASP A 7 10.64 6.93 9.58
C ASP A 7 11.30 5.89 8.64
N THR A 8 10.89 4.62 8.73
CA THR A 8 11.45 3.53 7.89
C THR A 8 10.71 3.38 6.56
N CYS A 9 9.39 3.62 6.53
CA CYS A 9 8.51 3.25 5.42
C CYS A 9 7.89 4.42 4.67
N LEU A 10 7.49 5.50 5.35
CA LEU A 10 6.81 6.62 4.67
C LEU A 10 7.75 7.61 4.01
N VAL A 11 9.03 7.60 4.37
CA VAL A 11 10.03 8.48 3.77
C VAL A 11 10.47 7.99 2.38
N LYS A 12 10.16 6.74 2.02
CA LYS A 12 10.74 6.09 0.83
C LYS A 12 9.77 5.84 -0.32
N ILE A 13 8.48 5.63 -0.05
CA ILE A 13 7.46 5.67 -1.11
C ILE A 13 7.18 7.13 -1.43
N THR A 14 7.25 7.51 -2.71
CA THR A 14 6.93 8.88 -3.10
C THR A 14 5.50 9.23 -2.66
N PRO A 15 5.22 10.46 -2.18
CA PRO A 15 3.89 10.84 -1.72
C PRO A 15 2.79 10.55 -2.77
N LYS A 16 3.12 10.72 -4.05
CA LYS A 16 2.21 10.41 -5.17
C LYS A 16 1.87 8.92 -5.24
N CYS A 17 2.85 8.03 -5.12
CA CYS A 17 2.59 6.60 -5.16
C CYS A 17 1.85 6.11 -3.91
N ALA A 18 2.16 6.65 -2.73
CA ALA A 18 1.40 6.36 -1.52
C ALA A 18 -0.09 6.71 -1.67
N LEU A 19 -0.40 7.89 -2.24
CA LEU A 19 -1.79 8.30 -2.51
C LEU A 19 -2.49 7.37 -3.51
N ASN A 20 -1.82 6.96 -4.59
CA ASN A 20 -2.40 6.03 -5.56
C ASN A 20 -2.71 4.66 -4.94
N ILE A 21 -1.79 4.13 -4.12
CA ILE A 21 -1.98 2.85 -3.42
C ILE A 21 -3.20 2.93 -2.49
N ILE A 22 -3.30 4.01 -1.70
CA ILE A 22 -4.44 4.25 -0.81
C ILE A 22 -5.74 4.34 -1.62
N ALA A 23 -5.76 5.07 -2.74
CA ALA A 23 -6.94 5.23 -3.57
C ALA A 23 -7.45 3.91 -4.19
N VAL A 24 -6.54 2.98 -4.51
CA VAL A 24 -6.89 1.66 -5.05
C VAL A 24 -7.46 0.76 -3.95
N VAL A 25 -6.84 0.74 -2.77
CA VAL A 25 -7.29 -0.12 -1.67
C VAL A 25 -8.62 0.35 -1.08
N PHE A 26 -8.74 1.65 -0.78
CA PHE A 26 -9.90 2.21 -0.08
C PHE A 26 -10.96 2.82 -1.00
N GLY A 27 -10.80 2.67 -2.32
CA GLY A 27 -11.71 3.22 -3.30
C GLY A 27 -11.63 2.48 -4.63
N ASN A 28 -11.77 3.25 -5.71
CA ASN A 28 -11.73 2.78 -7.10
C ASN A 28 -10.62 3.48 -7.90
N GLY A 29 -9.50 3.77 -7.24
CA GLY A 29 -8.34 4.39 -7.87
C GLY A 29 -7.61 3.46 -8.83
N THR A 30 -6.58 3.99 -9.50
CA THR A 30 -5.71 3.25 -10.40
C THR A 30 -4.26 3.36 -9.94
N LEU A 31 -3.51 2.26 -10.03
CA LEU A 31 -2.08 2.24 -9.74
C LEU A 31 -1.28 2.20 -11.04
N SER A 32 -0.25 3.03 -11.14
CA SER A 32 0.65 3.00 -12.30
C SER A 32 1.76 1.96 -12.11
N ASP A 33 2.28 1.42 -13.21
CA ASP A 33 3.41 0.49 -13.20
C ASP A 33 4.65 1.08 -12.50
N LEU A 34 4.87 2.39 -12.64
CA LEU A 34 5.93 3.11 -11.94
C LEU A 34 5.76 2.99 -10.42
N CYS A 35 4.54 3.24 -9.92
CA CYS A 35 4.26 3.13 -8.49
C CYS A 35 4.29 1.68 -8.01
N CYS A 36 3.96 0.71 -8.87
CA CYS A 36 4.16 -0.70 -8.53
C CYS A 36 5.64 -1.07 -8.35
N ARG A 37 6.52 -0.56 -9.22
CA ARG A 37 7.97 -0.79 -9.07
C ARG A 37 8.52 -0.12 -7.82
N ASP A 38 8.11 1.11 -7.54
CA ASP A 38 8.48 1.81 -6.30
C ASP A 38 8.00 1.02 -5.07
N LEU A 39 6.74 0.57 -5.08
CA LEU A 39 6.17 -0.23 -3.99
C LEU A 39 6.96 -1.52 -3.73
N VAL A 40 7.28 -2.27 -4.78
CA VAL A 40 8.03 -3.53 -4.66
C VAL A 40 9.45 -3.29 -4.16
N LYS A 41 10.10 -2.22 -4.64
CA LYS A 41 11.44 -1.81 -4.20
C LYS A 41 11.47 -1.48 -2.70
N GLU A 42 10.45 -0.78 -2.20
CA GLU A 42 10.37 -0.43 -0.78
C GLU A 42 9.93 -1.60 0.11
N GLY A 43 9.18 -2.55 -0.46
CA GLY A 43 8.92 -3.84 0.14
C GLY A 43 7.56 -3.96 0.83
N LYS A 44 7.15 -5.21 1.03
CA LYS A 44 5.81 -5.58 1.50
C LYS A 44 5.50 -5.02 2.88
N LEU A 45 6.49 -4.99 3.78
CA LEU A 45 6.28 -4.55 5.17
C LEU A 45 5.71 -3.13 5.24
N CYS A 46 6.23 -2.22 4.42
CA CYS A 46 5.81 -0.82 4.40
C CYS A 46 4.40 -0.65 3.82
N HIS A 47 4.12 -1.35 2.72
CA HIS A 47 2.77 -1.44 2.16
C HIS A 47 1.77 -1.97 3.19
N ASP A 48 2.08 -3.12 3.78
CA ASP A 48 1.18 -3.83 4.67
C ASP A 48 0.81 -2.99 5.88
N THR A 49 1.81 -2.32 6.44
CA THR A 49 1.63 -1.52 7.64
C THR A 49 0.90 -0.21 7.36
N LEU A 50 1.16 0.45 6.23
CA LEU A 50 0.43 1.66 5.82
C LEU A 50 -1.07 1.36 5.68
N ILE A 51 -1.41 0.28 4.98
CA ILE A 51 -2.81 -0.09 4.75
C ILE A 51 -3.49 -0.52 6.05
N LYS A 52 -2.84 -1.35 6.88
CA LYS A 52 -3.38 -1.76 8.18
C LYS A 52 -3.64 -0.55 9.08
N TYR A 53 -2.70 0.39 9.16
CA TYR A 53 -2.87 1.63 9.94
C TYR A 53 -4.10 2.44 9.52
N ILE A 54 -4.38 2.53 8.22
CA ILE A 54 -5.56 3.25 7.71
C ILE A 54 -6.84 2.42 7.93
N ALA A 55 -6.80 1.11 7.69
CA ALA A 55 -7.94 0.22 7.89
C ALA A 55 -8.38 0.15 9.37
N ASP A 56 -7.45 0.34 10.31
CA ASP A 56 -7.72 0.39 11.76
C ASP A 56 -8.47 1.66 12.21
N ARG A 57 -8.71 2.63 11.32
CA ARG A 57 -9.47 3.83 11.67
C ARG A 57 -10.93 3.46 12.01
N PRO A 58 -11.55 4.11 13.02
CA PRO A 58 -12.93 3.80 13.42
C PRO A 58 -13.96 3.86 12.29
N SER A 59 -13.75 4.75 11.30
CA SER A 59 -14.63 4.89 10.13
C SER A 59 -14.46 3.78 9.08
N LEU A 60 -13.42 2.96 9.17
CA LEU A 60 -13.04 1.97 8.16
C LEU A 60 -12.99 0.53 8.72
N ILE A 61 -12.83 0.37 10.04
CA ILE A 61 -12.66 -0.93 10.70
C ILE A 61 -13.80 -1.93 10.41
N ALA A 62 -15.02 -1.46 10.14
CA ALA A 62 -16.14 -2.33 9.78
C ALA A 62 -15.90 -3.13 8.48
N HIS A 63 -15.06 -2.62 7.57
CA HIS A 63 -14.68 -3.26 6.30
C HIS A 63 -13.20 -3.66 6.27
N GLU A 64 -12.55 -3.77 7.43
CA GLU A 64 -11.11 -3.99 7.53
C GLU A 64 -10.65 -5.20 6.72
N THR A 65 -11.36 -6.32 6.82
CA THR A 65 -11.04 -7.56 6.09
C THR A 65 -11.04 -7.36 4.57
N GLU A 66 -11.95 -6.53 4.03
CA GLU A 66 -12.00 -6.23 2.60
C GLU A 66 -10.77 -5.42 2.17
N TYR A 67 -10.37 -4.43 2.97
CA TYR A 67 -9.18 -3.61 2.70
C TYR A 67 -7.89 -4.43 2.80
N LEU A 68 -7.78 -5.33 3.79
CA LEU A 68 -6.63 -6.23 3.91
C LEU A 68 -6.54 -7.23 2.75
N LYS A 69 -7.68 -7.69 2.22
CA LYS A 69 -7.69 -8.50 1.00
C LYS A 69 -7.20 -7.69 -0.20
N LYS A 70 -7.76 -6.49 -0.44
CA LYS A 70 -7.34 -5.59 -1.53
C LYS A 70 -5.85 -5.22 -1.44
N ARG A 71 -5.33 -5.02 -0.22
CA ARG A 71 -3.90 -4.80 0.03
C ARG A 71 -3.03 -5.90 -0.56
N ASP A 72 -3.38 -7.16 -0.29
CA ASP A 72 -2.61 -8.31 -0.76
C ASP A 72 -2.76 -8.48 -2.29
N GLU A 73 -3.94 -8.19 -2.84
CA GLU A 73 -4.16 -8.14 -4.30
C GLU A 73 -3.27 -7.08 -4.99
N VAL A 74 -3.20 -5.87 -4.44
CA VAL A 74 -2.32 -4.79 -4.94
C VAL A 74 -0.85 -5.21 -4.90
N TRP A 75 -0.41 -5.81 -3.79
CA TRP A 75 0.98 -6.28 -3.67
C TRP A 75 1.30 -7.32 -4.74
N ASN A 76 0.46 -8.35 -4.89
CA ASN A 76 0.67 -9.42 -5.85
C ASN A 76 0.66 -8.89 -7.30
N HIS A 77 -0.24 -7.96 -7.61
CA HIS A 77 -0.28 -7.28 -8.91
C HIS A 77 1.04 -6.55 -9.19
N CYS A 78 1.54 -5.76 -8.23
CA CYS A 78 2.79 -5.02 -8.42
C CYS A 78 4.04 -5.92 -8.50
N VAL A 79 4.07 -7.04 -7.75
CA VAL A 79 5.11 -8.07 -7.89
C VAL A 79 5.08 -8.67 -9.30
N SER A 80 3.90 -8.92 -9.87
CA SER A 80 3.77 -9.42 -11.24
C SER A 80 4.31 -8.42 -12.26
N ILE A 81 3.92 -7.14 -12.16
CA ILE A 81 4.42 -6.08 -13.05
C ILE A 81 5.95 -5.98 -12.99
N SER A 82 6.50 -6.01 -11.77
CA SER A 82 7.95 -5.84 -11.56
C SER A 82 8.79 -7.02 -12.05
N LYS A 83 8.19 -8.20 -12.25
CA LYS A 83 8.84 -9.38 -12.83
C LYS A 83 8.86 -9.40 -14.37
N THR A 84 8.06 -8.55 -15.01
CA THR A 84 7.86 -8.59 -16.48
C THR A 84 8.97 -7.82 -17.22
N LEU A 85 10.22 -8.01 -16.82
CA LEU A 85 11.42 -7.46 -17.47
C LEU A 85 12.31 -8.60 -17.97
#